data_AF-A0A9D6L383-F1
#
_entry.id   AF-A0A9D6L383-F1
#
_cell.length_a   1.000
_cell.length_b   1.000
_cell.length_c   1.000
_cell.angle_alpha   90.00
_cell.angle_beta   90.00
_cell.angle_gamma   90.00
#
_symmetry.space_group_name_H-M   'P 1'
#
loop_
_entity.id
_entity.type
_entity.pdbx_description
1 polymer ?
#
loop_
_entity_poly.entity_id
_entity_poly.type
_entity_poly.pdbx_seq_one_letter_code
_entity_poly.pdbx_strand_id
1 'polypeptide(L)'
;MAALNPVFQSESGRIHRDHQEMLHELSALDLALEHMGTGSADMTDTHCVVKARAITLAMARRLPELFMREESKLFKTVADVSTELSAFVEEMKRQHIVLFTMVNSFCVALDELANASDLQAAVMNLKELGMDTSRALRQHFTAEDHELQGFL
;
A
#
# COMPACT_ATOMS: atom_id res chain seq x y z
N MET A 1 12.80 28.44 8.17
CA MET A 1 11.75 27.55 7.62
C MET A 1 10.49 28.39 7.47
N ALA A 2 9.94 28.50 6.27
CA ALA A 2 8.62 29.09 6.10
C ALA A 2 7.63 28.19 6.86
N ALA A 3 6.91 28.74 7.83
CA ALA A 3 5.88 27.99 8.54
C ALA A 3 4.82 27.59 7.51
N LEU A 4 4.70 26.29 7.23
CA LEU A 4 3.66 25.79 6.35
C LEU A 4 2.29 26.08 6.97
N ASN A 5 1.32 26.42 6.10
CA ASN A 5 -0.02 26.82 6.50
C ASN A 5 -0.66 25.75 7.42
N PRO A 6 -1.41 26.12 8.49
CA PRO A 6 -2.14 25.17 9.34
C PRO A 6 -2.96 24.09 8.59
N VAL A 7 -3.44 24.42 7.39
CA VAL A 7 -4.11 23.45 6.50
C VAL A 7 -3.16 22.32 6.08
N PHE A 8 -1.91 22.63 5.74
CA PHE A 8 -0.90 21.63 5.40
C PHE A 8 -0.64 20.68 6.56
N GLN A 9 -0.42 21.21 7.76
CA GLN A 9 -0.16 20.40 8.97
C GLN A 9 -1.33 19.46 9.29
N SER A 10 -2.57 19.94 9.13
CA SER A 10 -3.76 19.11 9.31
C SER A 10 -3.84 17.98 8.28
N GLU A 11 -3.58 18.28 7.00
CA GLU A 11 -3.62 17.27 5.94
C GLU A 11 -2.48 16.27 6.06
N SER A 12 -1.27 16.72 6.37
CA SER A 12 -0.12 15.84 6.53
C SER A 12 -0.27 14.92 7.74
N GLY A 13 -0.78 15.44 8.86
CA GLY A 13 -1.13 14.62 10.02
C GLY A 13 -2.24 13.60 9.74
N ARG A 14 -3.15 13.90 8.81
CA ARG A 14 -4.17 12.94 8.35
C ARG A 14 -3.56 11.85 7.47
N ILE A 15 -2.72 12.22 6.51
CA ILE A 15 -2.02 11.29 5.62
C ILE A 15 -1.14 10.34 6.43
N HIS A 16 -0.38 10.87 7.40
CA HIS A 16 0.42 10.03 8.29
C HIS A 16 -0.42 9.01 9.07
N ARG A 17 -1.61 9.40 9.57
CA ARG A 17 -2.52 8.42 10.21
C ARG A 17 -3.02 7.37 9.22
N ASP A 18 -3.38 7.79 8.00
CA ASP A 18 -3.79 6.87 6.94
C ASP A 18 -2.65 5.86 6.63
N HIS A 19 -1.38 6.30 6.60
CA HIS A 19 -0.21 5.41 6.49
C HIS A 19 -0.12 4.42 7.65
N GLN A 20 -0.21 4.87 8.89
CA GLN A 20 -0.11 3.99 10.06
C GLN A 20 -1.20 2.91 10.06
N GLU A 21 -2.43 3.27 9.69
CA GLU A 21 -3.53 2.31 9.53
C GLU A 21 -3.23 1.29 8.43
N MET A 22 -2.77 1.74 7.25
CA MET A 22 -2.45 0.83 6.14
C MET A 22 -1.25 -0.07 6.47
N LEU A 23 -0.23 0.44 7.17
CA LEU A 23 0.91 -0.35 7.63
C LEU A 23 0.48 -1.46 8.60
N HIS A 24 -0.56 -1.21 9.42
CA HIS A 24 -1.15 -2.23 10.27
C HIS A 24 -1.91 -3.29 9.47
N GLU A 25 -2.71 -2.88 8.48
CA GLU A 25 -3.39 -3.80 7.56
C GLU A 25 -2.41 -4.67 6.78
N LEU A 26 -1.29 -4.10 6.32
CA LEU A 26 -0.22 -4.84 5.66
C LEU A 26 0.39 -5.93 6.57
N SER A 27 0.50 -5.67 7.88
CA SER A 27 1.01 -6.70 8.81
C SER A 27 0.01 -7.85 8.96
N ALA A 28 -1.28 -7.54 8.93
CA ALA A 28 -2.32 -8.57 8.93
C ALA A 28 -2.35 -9.35 7.60
N LEU A 29 -2.00 -8.72 6.49
CA LEU A 29 -1.86 -9.35 5.17
C LEU A 29 -0.65 -10.30 5.16
N ASP A 30 0.52 -9.85 5.60
CA ASP A 30 1.76 -10.66 5.64
C ASP A 30 1.52 -11.96 6.42
N LEU A 31 0.88 -11.85 7.60
CA LEU A 31 0.52 -13.02 8.41
C LEU A 31 -0.47 -13.95 7.67
N ALA A 32 -1.46 -13.41 6.97
CA ALA A 32 -2.40 -14.24 6.21
C ALA A 32 -1.70 -15.00 5.07
N LEU A 33 -0.76 -14.34 4.38
CA LEU A 33 0.03 -14.93 3.31
C LEU A 33 0.98 -16.02 3.84
N GLU A 34 1.68 -15.79 4.95
CA GLU A 34 2.58 -16.77 5.56
C GLU A 34 1.88 -18.10 5.87
N HIS A 35 0.69 -18.02 6.47
CA HIS A 35 -0.10 -19.17 6.90
C HIS A 35 -0.87 -19.84 5.77
N MET A 36 -0.94 -19.22 4.59
CA MET A 36 -1.59 -19.81 3.43
C MET A 36 -0.79 -21.03 2.91
N GLY A 37 -1.48 -22.15 2.73
CA GLY A 37 -0.90 -23.41 2.24
C GLY A 37 -0.12 -24.20 3.30
N THR A 38 -0.28 -23.89 4.59
CA THR A 38 0.47 -24.52 5.69
C THR A 38 -0.32 -25.60 6.46
N GLY A 39 -1.62 -25.78 6.16
CA GLY A 39 -2.51 -26.67 6.90
C GLY A 39 -2.96 -27.91 6.12
N SER A 40 -2.89 -29.08 6.76
CA SER A 40 -3.25 -30.40 6.20
C SER A 40 -4.77 -30.68 6.13
N ALA A 41 -5.64 -29.67 6.13
CA ALA A 41 -7.10 -29.84 6.04
C ALA A 41 -7.79 -28.47 5.82
N ASP A 42 -7.89 -28.03 4.56
CA ASP A 42 -8.81 -27.08 3.90
C ASP A 42 -9.39 -25.82 4.60
N MET A 43 -9.60 -25.78 5.92
CA MET A 43 -10.26 -24.66 6.62
C MET A 43 -9.32 -23.48 6.94
N THR A 44 -8.07 -23.74 7.33
CA THR A 44 -7.10 -22.67 7.65
C THR A 44 -6.70 -21.88 6.40
N ASP A 45 -6.53 -22.57 5.27
CA ASP A 45 -6.15 -21.94 4.00
C ASP A 45 -7.28 -21.06 3.45
N THR A 46 -8.53 -21.53 3.54
CA THR A 46 -9.70 -20.75 3.12
C THR A 46 -9.83 -19.45 3.92
N HIS A 47 -9.60 -19.50 5.24
CA HIS A 47 -9.66 -18.29 6.08
C HIS A 47 -8.55 -17.29 5.71
N CYS A 48 -7.32 -17.75 5.49
CA CYS A 48 -6.20 -16.90 5.07
C CYS A 48 -6.46 -16.24 3.72
N VAL A 49 -7.00 -16.98 2.74
CA VAL A 49 -7.36 -16.42 1.42
C VAL A 49 -8.45 -15.35 1.55
N VAL A 50 -9.50 -15.62 2.32
CA VAL A 50 -10.58 -14.64 2.55
C VAL A 50 -10.05 -13.38 3.22
N LYS A 51 -9.16 -13.52 4.22
CA LYS A 51 -8.54 -12.40 4.91
C LYS A 51 -7.64 -11.58 3.98
N ALA A 52 -6.75 -12.23 3.23
CA ALA A 52 -5.90 -11.57 2.25
C ALA A 52 -6.75 -10.80 1.23
N ARG A 53 -7.81 -11.43 0.70
CA ARG A 53 -8.74 -10.79 -0.24
C ARG A 53 -9.45 -9.57 0.36
N ALA A 54 -9.94 -9.68 1.59
CA ALA A 54 -10.62 -8.56 2.25
C ALA A 54 -9.68 -7.36 2.43
N ILE A 55 -8.43 -7.59 2.86
CA ILE A 55 -7.43 -6.54 3.05
C ILE A 55 -7.08 -5.91 1.70
N THR A 56 -6.71 -6.71 0.69
CA THR A 56 -6.30 -6.18 -0.62
C THR A 56 -7.41 -5.38 -1.30
N LEU A 57 -8.68 -5.84 -1.20
CA LEU A 57 -9.83 -5.07 -1.72
C LEU A 57 -10.06 -3.76 -0.96
N ALA A 58 -9.84 -3.74 0.35
CA ALA A 58 -9.91 -2.50 1.12
C ALA A 58 -8.81 -1.51 0.68
N MET A 59 -7.57 -1.99 0.50
CA MET A 59 -6.46 -1.18 0.02
C MET A 59 -6.70 -0.65 -1.40
N ALA A 60 -7.16 -1.51 -2.32
CA ALA A 60 -7.46 -1.12 -3.71
C ALA A 60 -8.49 0.03 -3.80
N ARG A 61 -9.40 0.13 -2.82
CA ARG A 61 -10.37 1.23 -2.74
C ARG A 61 -9.79 2.48 -2.09
N ARG A 62 -8.96 2.33 -1.05
CA ARG A 62 -8.44 3.46 -0.26
C ARG A 62 -7.25 4.15 -0.92
N LEU A 63 -6.35 3.39 -1.55
CA LEU A 63 -5.11 3.93 -2.13
C LEU A 63 -5.34 5.04 -3.16
N PRO A 64 -6.29 4.94 -4.12
CA PRO A 64 -6.53 6.03 -5.06
C PRO A 64 -6.93 7.34 -4.38
N GLU A 65 -7.75 7.27 -3.34
CA GLU A 65 -8.18 8.46 -2.59
C GLU A 65 -7.05 9.07 -1.77
N LEU A 66 -6.18 8.22 -1.20
CA LEU A 66 -4.98 8.62 -0.48
C LEU A 66 -3.99 9.32 -1.41
N PHE A 67 -3.59 8.65 -2.49
CA PHE A 67 -2.65 9.16 -3.50
C PHE A 67 -3.14 10.47 -4.11
N MET A 68 -4.44 10.58 -4.44
CA MET A 68 -5.00 11.84 -4.95
C MET A 68 -4.89 12.97 -3.92
N ARG A 69 -5.02 12.67 -2.61
CA ARG A 69 -4.87 13.66 -1.55
C ARG A 69 -3.43 14.10 -1.38
N GLU A 70 -2.49 13.16 -1.32
CA GLU A 70 -1.04 13.44 -1.28
C GLU A 70 -0.64 14.33 -2.45
N GLU A 71 -1.03 13.95 -3.67
CA GLU A 71 -0.68 14.70 -4.88
C GLU A 71 -1.28 16.11 -4.89
N SER A 72 -2.56 16.24 -4.57
CA SER A 72 -3.28 17.51 -4.68
C SER A 72 -3.05 18.48 -3.51
N LYS A 73 -2.68 17.97 -2.33
CA LYS A 73 -2.49 18.76 -1.11
C LYS A 73 -1.04 18.82 -0.69
N LEU A 74 -0.42 17.66 -0.48
CA LEU A 74 0.91 17.55 0.12
C LEU A 74 1.98 17.92 -0.90
N PHE A 75 2.08 17.16 -1.99
CA PHE A 75 3.09 17.34 -3.02
C PHE A 75 2.97 18.67 -3.75
N LYS A 76 1.74 19.12 -4.02
CA LYS A 76 1.53 20.46 -4.58
C LYS A 76 2.13 21.54 -3.69
N THR A 77 1.85 21.48 -2.38
CA THR A 77 2.39 22.48 -1.44
C THR A 77 3.91 22.37 -1.32
N VAL A 78 4.46 21.14 -1.28
CA VAL A 78 5.91 20.89 -1.22
C VAL A 78 6.62 21.45 -2.45
N ALA A 79 6.09 21.20 -3.65
CA ALA A 79 6.65 21.70 -4.90
C ALA A 79 6.61 23.23 -4.99
N ASP A 80 5.56 23.87 -4.45
CA ASP A 80 5.42 25.33 -4.43
C ASP A 80 6.43 26.01 -3.48
N VAL A 81 6.92 25.31 -2.45
CA VAL A 81 7.82 25.88 -1.43
C VAL A 81 9.28 25.42 -1.55
N SER A 82 9.54 24.26 -2.16
CA SER A 82 10.87 23.67 -2.26
C SER A 82 11.09 23.03 -3.61
N THR A 83 11.87 23.71 -4.45
CA THR A 83 12.28 23.19 -5.77
C THR A 83 13.21 21.98 -5.64
N GLU A 84 13.97 21.89 -4.55
CA GLU A 84 14.88 20.77 -4.24
C GLU A 84 14.14 19.43 -4.12
N LEU A 85 12.85 19.47 -3.74
CA LEU A 85 12.01 18.28 -3.59
C LEU A 85 11.20 17.90 -4.83
N SER A 86 11.39 18.61 -5.95
CA SER A 86 10.63 18.33 -7.18
C SER A 86 10.89 16.92 -7.72
N ALA A 87 12.15 16.47 -7.69
CA ALA A 87 12.50 15.13 -8.14
C ALA A 87 11.89 14.04 -7.25
N PHE A 88 11.84 14.28 -5.93
CA PHE A 88 11.20 13.38 -4.98
C PHE A 88 9.69 13.29 -5.24
N VAL A 89 8.99 14.43 -5.40
CA VAL A 89 7.56 14.48 -5.68
C VAL A 89 7.20 13.72 -6.96
N GLU A 90 7.96 13.91 -8.03
CA GLU A 90 7.70 13.20 -9.29
C GLU A 90 7.96 11.69 -9.16
N GLU A 91 8.95 11.29 -8.39
CA GLU A 91 9.18 9.87 -8.10
C GLU A 91 8.06 9.26 -7.25
N MET A 92 7.52 9.96 -6.25
CA MET A 92 6.38 9.47 -5.46
C MET A 92 5.14 9.25 -6.33
N LYS A 93 4.80 10.21 -7.19
CA LYS A 93 3.70 10.06 -8.17
C LYS A 93 3.90 8.86 -9.09
N ARG A 94 5.13 8.67 -9.57
CA ARG A 94 5.47 7.50 -10.39
C ARG A 94 5.25 6.20 -9.60
N GLN A 95 5.64 6.18 -8.33
CA GLN A 95 5.42 5.03 -7.45
C GLN A 95 3.94 4.76 -7.21
N HIS A 96 3.08 5.78 -7.04
CA HIS A 96 1.63 5.59 -6.89
C HIS A 96 1.03 4.73 -8.01
N ILE A 97 1.42 4.98 -9.26
CA ILE A 97 0.97 4.21 -10.42
C ILE A 97 1.42 2.75 -10.33
N VAL A 98 2.69 2.53 -9.96
CA VAL A 98 3.27 1.19 -9.82
C VAL A 98 2.57 0.42 -8.70
N LEU A 99 2.41 1.04 -7.53
CA LEU A 99 1.79 0.43 -6.36
C LEU A 99 0.33 0.08 -6.62
N PHE A 100 -0.42 0.96 -7.29
CA PHE A 100 -1.79 0.66 -7.70
C PHE A 100 -1.85 -0.52 -8.67
N THR A 101 -0.90 -0.62 -9.60
CA THR A 101 -0.81 -1.75 -10.54
C THR A 101 -0.49 -3.06 -9.80
N MET A 102 0.41 -3.03 -8.82
CA MET A 102 0.74 -4.20 -8.00
C MET A 102 -0.48 -4.68 -7.19
N VAL A 103 -1.19 -3.77 -6.53
CA VAL A 103 -2.39 -4.09 -5.75
C VAL A 103 -3.50 -4.68 -6.64
N ASN A 104 -3.73 -4.12 -7.83
CA ASN A 104 -4.70 -4.67 -8.76
C ASN A 104 -4.29 -6.05 -9.29
N SER A 105 -3.02 -6.24 -9.63
CA SER A 105 -2.49 -7.54 -10.06
C SER A 105 -2.69 -8.58 -8.96
N PHE A 106 -2.50 -8.18 -7.70
CA PHE A 106 -2.72 -9.04 -6.55
C PHE A 106 -4.21 -9.36 -6.34
N CYS A 107 -5.11 -8.39 -6.51
CA CYS A 107 -6.56 -8.65 -6.54
C CYS A 107 -6.95 -9.70 -7.59
N VAL A 108 -6.41 -9.58 -8.81
CA VAL A 108 -6.67 -10.53 -9.89
C VAL A 108 -6.18 -11.93 -9.51
N ALA A 109 -4.95 -12.06 -9.00
CA ALA A 109 -4.41 -13.34 -8.57
C ALA A 109 -5.24 -14.00 -7.44
N LEU A 110 -5.78 -13.20 -6.52
CA LEU A 110 -6.69 -13.67 -5.47
C LEU A 110 -8.03 -14.19 -6.04
N ASP A 111 -8.58 -13.51 -7.05
CA ASP A 111 -9.84 -13.90 -7.68
C ASP A 111 -9.70 -15.15 -8.58
N GLU A 112 -8.52 -15.32 -9.19
CA GLU A 112 -8.22 -16.47 -10.06
C GLU A 112 -7.87 -17.75 -9.29
N LEU A 113 -7.52 -17.63 -7.99
CA LEU A 113 -7.05 -18.76 -7.18
C LEU A 113 -8.00 -19.96 -7.19
N ALA A 114 -9.32 -19.72 -7.14
CA ALA A 114 -10.32 -20.79 -7.13
C ALA A 114 -10.40 -21.58 -8.44
N ASN A 115 -9.90 -21.02 -9.54
CA ASN A 115 -9.90 -21.62 -10.88
C ASN A 115 -8.52 -22.16 -11.29
N ALA A 116 -7.53 -22.11 -10.40
CA ALA A 116 -6.18 -22.56 -10.69
C ALA A 116 -6.12 -24.07 -10.94
N SER A 117 -5.52 -24.47 -12.07
CA SER A 117 -5.27 -25.89 -12.39
C SER A 117 -4.20 -26.51 -11.50
N ASP A 118 -3.24 -25.71 -11.06
CA ASP A 118 -2.24 -26.05 -10.05
C ASP A 118 -2.38 -25.09 -8.86
N LEU A 119 -3.11 -25.54 -7.84
CA LEU A 119 -3.38 -24.75 -6.65
C LEU A 119 -2.09 -24.45 -5.86
N GLN A 120 -1.13 -25.38 -5.83
CA GLN A 120 0.10 -25.18 -5.08
C GLN A 120 0.96 -24.09 -5.72
N ALA A 121 1.14 -24.15 -7.03
CA ALA A 121 1.85 -23.10 -7.77
C ALA A 121 1.13 -21.75 -7.65
N ALA A 122 -0.20 -21.73 -7.73
CA ALA A 122 -0.99 -20.52 -7.58
C ALA A 122 -0.86 -19.88 -6.20
N VAL A 123 -0.92 -20.68 -5.11
CA VAL A 123 -0.70 -20.19 -3.74
C VAL A 123 0.72 -19.64 -3.56
N MET A 124 1.74 -20.31 -4.12
CA MET A 124 3.12 -19.82 -4.03
C MET A 124 3.31 -18.48 -4.74
N ASN A 125 2.80 -18.35 -5.97
CA ASN A 125 2.81 -17.09 -6.72
C ASN A 125 2.04 -15.98 -5.98
N LEU A 126 0.90 -16.32 -5.39
CA LEU A 126 0.09 -15.39 -4.60
C LEU A 126 0.86 -14.86 -3.39
N LYS A 127 1.60 -15.72 -2.68
CA LYS A 127 2.43 -15.35 -1.53
C LYS A 127 3.54 -14.41 -1.96
N GLU A 128 4.24 -14.70 -3.04
CA GLU A 128 5.31 -13.85 -3.57
C GLU A 128 4.77 -12.46 -3.96
N LEU A 129 3.72 -12.42 -4.78
CA LEU A 129 3.10 -11.18 -5.24
C LEU A 129 2.56 -10.34 -4.08
N GLY A 130 1.89 -10.97 -3.12
CA GLY A 130 1.35 -10.30 -1.94
C GLY A 130 2.44 -9.74 -1.03
N MET A 131 3.52 -10.51 -0.80
CA MET A 131 4.67 -10.07 0.01
C MET A 131 5.42 -8.92 -0.66
N ASP A 132 5.60 -8.96 -1.98
CA ASP A 132 6.25 -7.89 -2.73
C ASP A 132 5.40 -6.62 -2.75
N THR A 133 4.09 -6.75 -2.90
CA THR A 133 3.14 -5.63 -2.81
C THR A 133 3.18 -4.99 -1.43
N SER A 134 3.12 -5.80 -0.37
CA SER A 134 3.22 -5.33 1.01
C SER A 134 4.54 -4.59 1.26
N ARG A 135 5.67 -5.18 0.85
CA ARG A 135 7.00 -4.57 0.98
C ARG A 135 7.08 -3.22 0.27
N ALA A 136 6.61 -3.15 -0.97
CA ALA A 136 6.66 -1.93 -1.77
C ALA A 136 5.83 -0.80 -1.13
N LEU A 137 4.61 -1.09 -0.67
CA LEU A 137 3.76 -0.11 0.03
C LEU A 137 4.41 0.37 1.33
N ARG A 138 4.97 -0.53 2.15
CA ARG A 138 5.68 -0.13 3.38
C ARG A 138 6.86 0.79 3.10
N GLN A 139 7.67 0.44 2.10
CA GLN A 139 8.84 1.23 1.72
C GLN A 139 8.41 2.62 1.24
N HIS A 140 7.35 2.69 0.44
CA HIS A 140 6.79 3.95 -0.04
C HIS A 140 6.30 4.85 1.10
N PHE A 141 5.38 4.37 1.96
CA PHE A 141 4.87 5.16 3.08
C PHE A 141 5.97 5.61 4.04
N THR A 142 6.95 4.74 4.30
CA THR A 142 8.09 5.09 5.18
C THR A 142 8.98 6.15 4.55
N ALA A 143 9.26 6.05 3.25
CA ALA A 143 10.08 7.03 2.53
C ALA A 143 9.37 8.39 2.47
N GLU A 144 8.06 8.39 2.22
CA GLU A 144 7.27 9.61 2.21
C GLU A 144 7.22 10.28 3.58
N ASP A 145 6.85 9.54 4.62
CA ASP A 145 6.82 10.08 5.99
C ASP A 145 8.20 10.61 6.42
N HIS A 146 9.29 9.94 6.04
CA HIS A 146 10.65 10.35 6.38
C HIS A 146 11.07 11.65 5.68
N GLU A 147 10.91 11.72 4.35
CA GLU A 147 11.33 12.89 3.57
C GLU A 147 10.49 14.11 3.93
N LEU A 148 9.21 13.89 4.23
CA LEU A 148 8.29 14.96 4.57
C LEU A 148 8.34 15.35 6.04
N GLN A 149 8.97 14.57 6.92
CA GLN A 149 9.06 14.84 8.37
C GLN A 149 9.54 16.26 8.71
N GLY A 150 10.41 16.86 7.88
CA GLY A 150 10.85 18.26 8.04
C GLY A 150 9.78 19.32 7.74
N PHE A 151 8.66 18.90 7.19
CA PHE A 151 7.49 19.70 6.81
C PHE A 151 6.22 19.31 7.60
N LEU A 152 6.15 18.10 8.17
CA LEU A 152 5.05 17.61 9.02
C LEU A 152 5.02 18.29 10.40
#